data_AF-A0A2Z5FWQ5-F1
#
_entry.id   AF-A0A2Z5FWQ5-F1
#
_cell.length_a   1.000
_cell.length_b   1.000
_cell.length_c   1.000
_cell.angle_alpha   90.00
_cell.angle_beta   90.00
_cell.angle_gamma   90.00
#
_symmetry.space_group_name_H-M   'P 1'
#
loop_
_entity.id
_entity.type
_entity.pdbx_description
1 polymer ?
#
loop_
_entity_poly.entity_id
_entity_poly.type
_entity_poly.pdbx_seq_one_letter_code
_entity_poly.pdbx_strand_id
1 'polypeptide(L)'
;MPAAKKAANKSTTKKSPAKSASRKSGGRKYSPKASESVETEMHEMKRGKLKTGTGKKVTNPKQAIAIGLSEARKSGVKVPPPPKKSALAKKTSTRKSN
;
A
#
# COMPACT_ATOMS: atom_id res chain seq x y z
N MET A 1 51.34 39.51 13.41
CA MET A 1 50.23 40.10 14.20
C MET A 1 48.91 39.83 13.46
N PRO A 2 47.84 39.49 14.18
CA PRO A 2 46.76 38.57 13.79
C PRO A 2 45.57 39.25 13.10
N ALA A 3 44.76 38.48 12.34
CA ALA A 3 43.30 38.38 12.52
C ALA A 3 42.65 37.48 11.44
N ALA A 4 42.13 36.34 11.88
CA ALA A 4 41.18 35.51 11.14
C ALA A 4 39.80 36.18 11.03
N LYS A 5 39.05 35.87 9.95
CA LYS A 5 37.58 35.84 9.79
C LYS A 5 37.27 35.76 8.28
N LYS A 6 36.29 35.03 7.75
CA LYS A 6 35.32 34.01 8.19
C LYS A 6 34.64 33.56 6.88
N ALA A 7 34.28 32.28 6.80
CA ALA A 7 33.60 31.65 5.68
C ALA A 7 32.41 32.45 5.12
N ALA A 8 32.27 32.48 3.79
CA ALA A 8 31.06 32.89 3.09
C ALA A 8 30.74 31.88 1.98
N ASN A 9 30.16 30.75 2.38
CA ASN A 9 29.56 29.80 1.46
C ASN A 9 28.30 30.45 0.87
N LYS A 10 28.39 30.92 -0.37
CA LYS A 10 27.27 31.50 -1.12
C LYS A 10 26.48 30.38 -1.78
N SER A 11 25.84 29.53 -0.97
CA SER A 11 24.83 28.58 -1.47
C SER A 11 23.46 29.22 -1.32
N THR A 12 23.05 29.90 -2.38
CA THR A 12 21.70 30.42 -2.57
C THR A 12 20.65 29.42 -2.10
N THR A 13 19.85 29.86 -1.14
CA THR A 13 18.54 29.33 -0.78
C THR A 13 17.65 29.24 -2.02
N LYS A 14 17.73 28.15 -2.79
CA LYS A 14 16.65 27.71 -3.68
C LYS A 14 15.90 26.58 -2.99
N LYS A 15 15.05 27.05 -2.08
CA LYS A 15 13.86 26.42 -1.51
C LYS A 15 13.15 25.61 -2.60
N SER A 16 13.45 24.32 -2.69
CA SER A 16 12.65 23.38 -3.47
C SER A 16 11.21 23.51 -2.98
N PRO A 17 10.20 23.63 -3.85
CA PRO A 17 8.82 23.69 -3.36
C PRO A 17 8.56 22.35 -2.70
N ALA A 18 8.46 22.36 -1.36
CA ALA A 18 7.96 21.26 -0.59
C ALA A 18 6.65 20.84 -1.25
N LYS A 19 6.67 19.65 -1.85
CA LYS A 19 5.54 18.99 -2.48
C LYS A 19 4.35 19.16 -1.54
N SER A 20 3.37 19.94 -1.98
CA SER A 20 2.20 20.32 -1.22
C SER A 20 1.54 19.06 -0.68
N ALA A 21 1.79 18.75 0.60
CA ALA A 21 1.04 17.76 1.34
C ALA A 21 -0.36 18.35 1.50
N SER A 22 -1.21 18.07 0.51
CA SER A 22 -2.58 18.51 0.48
C SER A 22 -3.30 18.01 1.73
N ARG A 23 -4.06 18.94 2.27
CA ARG A 23 -4.73 18.92 3.57
C ARG A 23 -5.46 17.58 3.79
N LYS A 24 -5.21 16.98 4.94
CA LYS A 24 -5.89 15.78 5.42
C LYS A 24 -7.33 16.12 5.81
N SER A 25 -8.22 16.26 4.83
CA SER A 25 -9.67 16.21 5.04
C SER A 25 -10.18 14.86 4.53
N GLY A 26 -10.68 14.02 5.44
CA GLY A 26 -11.52 12.83 5.16
C GLY A 26 -11.20 12.01 3.89
N GLY A 27 -9.93 11.75 3.58
CA GLY A 27 -9.55 11.16 2.29
C GLY A 27 -9.86 9.67 2.20
N ARG A 28 -10.26 9.19 1.01
CA ARG A 28 -10.47 7.77 0.70
C ARG A 28 -9.32 6.91 1.27
N LYS A 29 -9.70 5.80 1.93
CA LYS A 29 -8.75 4.83 2.53
C LYS A 29 -7.86 4.18 1.48
N TYR A 30 -8.41 4.00 0.28
CA TYR A 30 -7.73 3.45 -0.90
C TYR A 30 -7.57 4.56 -1.95
N SER A 31 -6.45 4.61 -2.65
CA SER A 31 -6.30 5.49 -3.81
C SER A 31 -7.02 4.94 -5.05
N PRO A 32 -7.39 5.81 -6.01
CA PRO A 32 -8.05 5.40 -7.26
C PRO A 32 -7.34 4.26 -8.00
N LYS A 33 -6.00 4.34 -8.10
CA LYS A 33 -5.17 3.29 -8.70
C LYS A 33 -5.36 1.90 -8.06
N ALA A 34 -5.63 1.84 -6.75
CA ALA A 34 -5.87 0.56 -6.08
C ALA A 34 -7.25 -0.01 -6.46
N SER A 35 -8.24 0.86 -6.67
CA SER A 35 -9.56 0.46 -7.17
C SER A 35 -9.46 -0.06 -8.61
N GLU A 36 -8.72 0.63 -9.47
CA GLU A 36 -8.49 0.24 -10.87
C GLU A 36 -7.81 -1.14 -10.99
N SER A 37 -6.82 -1.43 -10.15
CA SER A 37 -6.19 -2.76 -10.11
C SER A 37 -7.20 -3.85 -9.72
N VAL A 38 -8.03 -3.59 -8.70
CA VAL A 38 -9.07 -4.54 -8.28
C VAL A 38 -10.13 -4.74 -9.36
N GLU A 39 -10.52 -3.68 -10.07
CA GLU A 39 -11.48 -3.77 -11.18
C GLU A 39 -10.94 -4.62 -12.32
N THR A 40 -9.67 -4.44 -12.68
CA THR A 40 -9.00 -5.21 -13.73
C THR A 40 -8.94 -6.70 -13.36
N GLU A 41 -8.47 -7.01 -12.16
CA GLU A 41 -8.45 -8.37 -11.59
C GLU A 41 -9.84 -9.01 -11.56
N MET A 42 -10.86 -8.26 -11.17
CA MET A 42 -12.25 -8.71 -11.17
C MET A 42 -12.76 -8.98 -12.59
N HIS A 43 -12.38 -8.18 -13.57
CA HIS A 43 -12.72 -8.41 -14.99
C HIS A 43 -12.05 -9.68 -15.51
N GLU A 44 -10.79 -9.93 -15.18
CA GLU A 44 -10.07 -11.14 -15.57
C GLU A 44 -10.63 -12.39 -14.91
N MET A 45 -11.03 -12.28 -13.64
CA MET A 45 -11.74 -13.34 -12.93
C MET A 45 -13.07 -13.66 -13.61
N LYS A 46 -13.90 -12.65 -13.93
CA LYS A 46 -15.16 -12.84 -14.66
C LYS A 46 -14.96 -13.50 -16.03
N ARG A 47 -13.82 -13.23 -16.68
CA ARG A 47 -13.41 -13.87 -17.94
C ARG A 47 -12.80 -15.27 -17.76
N GLY A 48 -12.62 -15.74 -16.52
CA GLY A 48 -12.02 -17.05 -16.21
C GLY A 48 -10.52 -17.15 -16.51
N LYS A 49 -9.84 -16.00 -16.64
CA LYS A 49 -8.41 -15.89 -16.97
C LYS A 49 -7.53 -15.76 -15.72
N LEU A 50 -8.08 -15.22 -14.64
CA LEU A 50 -7.32 -14.99 -13.41
C LEU A 50 -6.89 -16.31 -12.75
N LYS A 51 -5.60 -16.42 -12.43
CA LYS A 51 -5.00 -17.60 -11.79
C LYS A 51 -4.36 -17.23 -10.46
N THR A 52 -4.35 -18.21 -9.57
CA THR A 52 -3.61 -18.18 -8.31
C THR A 52 -2.13 -18.46 -8.55
N GLY A 53 -1.28 -18.17 -7.56
CA GLY A 53 0.14 -18.51 -7.60
C GLY A 53 0.43 -20.02 -7.73
N THR A 54 -0.56 -20.90 -7.49
CA THR A 54 -0.46 -22.35 -7.70
C THR A 54 -1.06 -22.82 -9.02
N GLY A 55 -1.42 -21.90 -9.92
CA GLY A 55 -1.92 -22.21 -11.27
C GLY A 55 -3.42 -22.52 -11.35
N LYS A 56 -4.12 -22.65 -10.21
CA LYS A 56 -5.59 -22.84 -10.18
C LYS A 56 -6.30 -21.55 -10.56
N LYS A 57 -7.44 -21.65 -11.25
CA LYS A 57 -8.29 -20.50 -11.57
C LYS A 57 -8.89 -19.90 -10.30
N VAL A 58 -8.99 -18.57 -10.27
CA VAL A 58 -9.69 -17.87 -9.20
C VAL A 58 -11.19 -17.95 -9.45
N THR A 59 -11.90 -18.61 -8.54
CA THR A 59 -13.37 -18.76 -8.60
C THR A 59 -14.10 -17.74 -7.74
N ASN A 60 -13.41 -17.20 -6.72
CA ASN A 60 -14.02 -16.37 -5.69
C ASN A 60 -13.72 -14.87 -5.90
N PRO A 61 -14.74 -13.99 -5.95
CA PRO A 61 -14.57 -12.54 -6.03
C PRO A 61 -13.70 -11.95 -4.92
N LYS A 62 -13.87 -12.45 -3.69
CA LYS A 62 -13.06 -12.04 -2.53
C LYS A 62 -11.57 -12.28 -2.75
N GLN A 63 -11.22 -13.34 -3.47
CA GLN A 63 -9.84 -13.70 -3.74
C GLN A 63 -9.25 -12.81 -4.84
N ALA A 64 -10.00 -12.49 -5.90
CA ALA A 64 -9.58 -11.51 -6.90
C ALA A 64 -9.31 -10.14 -6.27
N ILE A 65 -10.20 -9.68 -5.37
CA ILE A 65 -9.97 -8.44 -4.61
C ILE A 65 -8.69 -8.54 -3.77
N ALA A 66 -8.44 -9.68 -3.12
CA ALA A 66 -7.23 -9.87 -2.32
C ALA A 66 -5.95 -9.87 -3.17
N ILE A 67 -5.99 -10.40 -4.39
CA ILE A 67 -4.88 -10.35 -5.34
C ILE A 67 -4.65 -8.89 -5.77
N GLY A 68 -5.68 -8.21 -6.27
CA GLY A 68 -5.57 -6.80 -6.69
C GLY A 68 -5.11 -5.86 -5.57
N LEU A 69 -5.57 -6.04 -4.33
CA LEU A 69 -5.08 -5.27 -3.19
C LEU A 69 -3.61 -5.60 -2.84
N SER A 70 -3.17 -6.84 -3.06
CA SER A 70 -1.78 -7.24 -2.84
C SER A 70 -0.86 -6.66 -3.90
N GLU A 71 -1.30 -6.58 -5.15
CA GLU A 71 -0.58 -5.92 -6.25
C GLU A 71 -0.51 -4.41 -6.07
N ALA A 72 -1.62 -3.79 -5.67
CA ALA A 72 -1.66 -2.38 -5.32
C ALA A 72 -0.68 -2.05 -4.17
N ARG A 73 -0.51 -2.95 -3.19
CA ARG A 73 0.51 -2.78 -2.15
C ARG A 73 1.93 -2.91 -2.69
N LYS A 74 2.20 -3.90 -3.54
CA LYS A 74 3.53 -4.12 -4.16
C LYS A 74 3.94 -2.94 -5.05
N SER A 75 2.99 -2.32 -5.74
CA SER A 75 3.21 -1.13 -6.57
C SER A 75 3.35 0.17 -5.78
N GLY A 76 3.34 0.13 -4.44
CA GLY A 76 3.52 1.32 -3.59
C GLY A 76 2.32 2.28 -3.59
N VAL A 77 1.16 1.81 -4.07
CA VAL A 77 -0.07 2.58 -4.14
C VAL A 77 -0.69 2.67 -2.73
N LYS A 78 -1.45 3.74 -2.45
CA LYS A 78 -2.02 3.99 -1.12
C LYS A 78 -3.10 2.96 -0.79
N VAL A 79 -2.71 1.95 -0.02
CA VAL A 79 -3.59 0.88 0.47
C VAL A 79 -3.35 0.71 1.98
N PRO A 80 -4.41 0.51 2.79
CA PRO A 80 -4.25 0.17 4.20
C PRO A 80 -3.37 -1.07 4.41
N PRO A 81 -2.51 -1.07 5.44
CA PRO A 81 -1.69 -2.22 5.76
C PRO A 81 -2.59 -3.42 6.09
N PRO A 82 -2.12 -4.65 5.82
CA PRO A 82 -2.83 -5.84 6.28
C PRO A 82 -2.95 -5.79 7.82
N PRO A 83 -4.03 -6.34 8.39
CA PRO A 83 -4.17 -6.42 9.84
C PRO A 83 -2.96 -7.14 10.44
N LYS A 84 -2.42 -6.61 11.54
CA LYS A 84 -1.29 -7.23 12.24
C LYS A 84 -1.69 -8.63 12.69
N LYS A 85 -0.89 -9.64 12.34
CA LYS A 85 -1.12 -11.05 12.66
C LYS A 85 -1.27 -11.34 14.16
N SER A 86 -0.90 -10.40 15.04
CA SER A 86 -1.01 -10.52 16.50
C SER A 86 -2.44 -10.47 17.04
N ALA A 87 -3.41 -9.93 16.29
CA ALA A 87 -4.81 -9.82 16.78
C ALA A 87 -5.64 -11.08 16.51
N LEU A 88 -5.32 -11.88 15.48
CA LEU A 88 -6.12 -13.04 15.08
C LEU A 88 -5.58 -14.37 15.64
N ALA A 89 -4.29 -14.45 15.97
CA ALA A 89 -3.67 -15.68 16.46
C ALA A 89 -3.97 -16.03 17.94
N LYS A 90 -4.53 -15.10 18.73
CA LYS A 90 -4.80 -15.34 20.17
C LYS A 90 -6.17 -15.96 20.47
N LYS A 91 -7.05 -16.17 19.48
CA LYS A 91 -8.44 -16.63 19.70
C LYS A 91 -8.70 -18.09 19.28
N THR A 92 -7.70 -18.96 19.28
CA THR A 92 -7.91 -20.41 19.03
C THR A 92 -7.03 -21.33 19.90
N SER A 93 -6.54 -20.86 21.06
CA SER A 93 -5.76 -21.69 22.00
C SER A 93 -6.61 -22.39 23.08
N THR A 94 -7.94 -22.28 23.03
CA THR A 94 -8.83 -23.06 23.90
C THR A 94 -9.57 -24.12 23.09
N ARG A 95 -8.82 -25.05 22.48
CA ARG A 95 -9.38 -26.35 22.08
C ARG A 95 -9.10 -27.30 23.26
N LYS A 96 -9.99 -27.26 24.25
CA LYS A 96 -10.02 -28.19 25.37
C LYS A 96 -10.18 -29.59 24.78
N SER A 97 -9.23 -30.48 25.10
CA SER A 97 -9.36 -31.90 24.80
C SER A 97 -10.53 -32.48 25.59
N ASN A 98 -11.34 -33.28 24.92
CA ASN A 98 -12.07 -34.41 25.50
C ASN A 98 -12.24 -35.44 24.40
#